data_AF-A0A2D8D502-F1
#
_entry.id   AF-A0A2D8D502-F1
#
_cell.length_a   1.000
_cell.length_b   1.000
_cell.length_c   1.000
_cell.angle_alpha   90.00
_cell.angle_beta   90.00
_cell.angle_gamma   90.00
#
_symmetry.space_group_name_H-M   'P 1'
#
loop_
_entity.id
_entity.type
_entity.pdbx_description
1 polymer ?
#
loop_
_entity_poly.entity_id
_entity_poly.type
_entity_poly.pdbx_seq_one_letter_code
_entity_poly.pdbx_strand_id
1 'polypeptide(L)'
;MKHEVLIAWTSLYIGVGCMALICAALAIAVTADELLSGRWRVATSSWSEKALLLPKSLIRWQVNYLKGAPVILVIALYYAWSVGFSVFWDL
;
A
#
# COMPACT_ATOMS: atom_id res chain seq x y z
N MET A 1 7.57 -21.90 19.96
CA MET A 1 7.17 -21.47 18.61
C MET A 1 7.41 -22.60 17.63
N LYS A 2 6.34 -23.20 17.14
CA LYS A 2 6.40 -24.27 16.13
C LYS A 2 6.92 -23.72 14.80
N HIS A 3 7.64 -24.55 14.04
CA HIS A 3 8.25 -24.13 12.77
C HIS A 3 7.20 -23.69 11.75
N GLU A 4 6.03 -24.34 11.76
CA GLU A 4 4.90 -24.03 10.87
C GLU A 4 4.31 -22.64 11.12
N VAL A 5 4.21 -22.22 12.39
CA VAL A 5 3.74 -20.88 12.79
C VAL A 5 4.66 -19.80 12.23
N LEU A 6 5.97 -20.02 12.37
CA LEU A 6 6.99 -19.07 11.90
C LEU A 6 6.94 -18.93 10.38
N ILE A 7 6.82 -20.05 9.65
CA ILE A 7 6.66 -20.05 8.19
C ILE A 7 5.38 -19.32 7.79
N ALA A 8 4.24 -19.64 8.41
CA ALA A 8 2.94 -19.05 8.07
C ALA A 8 2.96 -17.52 8.21
N TRP A 9 3.45 -17.00 9.33
CA TRP A 9 3.61 -15.56 9.55
C TRP A 9 4.61 -14.93 8.58
N THR A 10 5.77 -15.55 8.38
CA THR A 10 6.83 -15.01 7.50
C THR A 10 6.35 -14.89 6.06
N SER A 11 5.72 -15.94 5.52
CA SER A 11 5.15 -15.95 4.19
C SER A 11 4.02 -14.92 4.04
N LEU A 12 3.15 -14.77 5.05
CA LEU A 12 2.10 -13.74 5.04
C LEU A 12 2.71 -12.34 4.97
N TYR A 13 3.70 -12.03 5.82
CA TYR A 13 4.36 -10.72 5.84
C TYR A 13 5.09 -10.41 4.53
N ILE A 14 5.81 -11.38 3.98
CA ILE A 14 6.50 -11.21 2.69
C ILE A 14 5.48 -10.94 1.58
N GLY A 15 4.41 -11.75 1.49
CA GLY A 15 3.37 -11.57 0.48
C GLY A 15 2.70 -10.21 0.57
N VAL A 16 2.26 -9.82 1.77
CA VAL A 16 1.68 -8.50 2.03
C VAL A 16 2.66 -7.38 1.70
N GLY A 17 3.93 -7.52 2.08
CA GLY A 17 4.99 -6.56 1.78
C GLY A 17 5.22 -6.37 0.27
N CYS A 18 5.29 -7.45 -0.50
CA CYS A 18 5.41 -7.39 -1.95
C CYS A 18 4.21 -6.66 -2.59
N MET A 19 2.99 -6.99 -2.16
CA MET A 19 1.78 -6.33 -2.67
C MET A 19 1.74 -4.84 -2.29
N ALA A 20 2.16 -4.49 -1.07
CA ALA A 20 2.28 -3.11 -0.64
C ALA A 20 3.29 -2.34 -1.51
N LEU A 21 4.45 -2.92 -1.82
CA LEU A 21 5.43 -2.29 -2.72
C LEU A 21 4.87 -2.07 -4.14
N ILE A 22 4.13 -3.04 -4.66
CA ILE A 22 3.45 -2.90 -5.96
C ILE A 22 2.41 -1.76 -5.90
N CYS A 23 1.58 -1.73 -4.85
CA CYS A 23 0.60 -0.65 -4.66
C CYS A 23 1.27 0.72 -4.53
N ALA A 24 2.40 0.80 -3.83
CA ALA A 24 3.18 2.03 -3.70
C ALA A 24 3.69 2.51 -5.07
N ALA A 25 4.27 1.62 -5.88
CA ALA A 25 4.76 1.93 -7.21
C ALA A 25 3.63 2.38 -8.15
N LEU A 26 2.50 1.65 -8.16
CA LEU A 26 1.32 2.02 -8.95
C LEU A 26 0.73 3.36 -8.51
N ALA A 27 0.67 3.62 -7.20
CA ALA A 27 0.19 4.89 -6.68
C ALA A 27 1.10 6.06 -7.08
N ILE A 28 2.42 5.87 -7.16
CA ILE A 28 3.36 6.86 -7.72
C ILE A 28 3.00 7.12 -9.19
N ALA A 29 2.88 6.06 -10.00
CA ALA A 29 2.57 6.18 -11.42
C ALA A 29 1.24 6.92 -11.66
N VAL A 30 0.18 6.57 -10.92
CA VAL A 30 -1.13 7.24 -11.00
C VAL A 30 -1.03 8.70 -10.56
N THR A 31 -0.33 8.99 -9.46
CA THR A 31 -0.19 10.37 -8.97
C THR A 31 0.61 11.23 -9.94
N ALA A 32 1.65 10.67 -10.58
CA ALA A 32 2.42 11.34 -11.63
C ALA A 32 1.58 11.57 -12.89
N ASP A 33 0.81 10.57 -13.34
CA ASP A 33 -0.09 10.69 -14.49
C ASP A 33 -1.19 11.74 -14.24
N GLU A 34 -1.77 11.80 -13.03
CA GLU A 34 -2.73 12.83 -12.64
C GLU A 34 -2.14 14.25 -12.66
N LEU A 35 -0.87 14.40 -12.29
CA LEU A 35 -0.15 15.67 -12.33
C LEU A 35 0.16 16.10 -13.77
N LEU A 36 0.66 15.17 -14.60
CA LEU A 36 1.03 15.42 -16.01
C LEU A 36 -0.20 15.70 -16.88
N SER A 37 -1.29 14.95 -16.68
CA SER A 37 -2.57 15.18 -17.37
C SER A 37 -3.32 16.42 -16.88
N GLY A 38 -2.86 17.03 -15.78
CA GLY A 38 -3.50 18.20 -15.18
C GLY A 38 -4.86 17.91 -14.52
N ARG A 39 -5.22 16.63 -14.34
CA ARG A 39 -6.41 16.21 -13.56
C ARG A 39 -6.28 16.58 -12.09
N TRP A 40 -5.05 16.63 -11.60
CA TRP A 40 -4.71 17.15 -10.29
C TRP A 40 -3.66 18.25 -10.43
N ARG A 41 -3.97 19.44 -9.90
CA ARG A 41 -3.06 20.59 -9.92
C ARG A 41 -2.89 21.11 -8.51
N VAL A 42 -1.66 21.42 -8.16
CA VAL A 42 -1.36 22.18 -6.96
C VAL A 42 -1.06 23.60 -7.41
N ALA A 43 -1.70 24.60 -6.81
CA ALA A 43 -1.36 26.00 -7.05
C ALA A 43 0.13 26.20 -6.68
N THR A 44 0.88 26.91 -7.52
CA THR A 44 2.31 27.20 -7.31
C THR A 44 2.63 28.68 -7.43
N SER A 45 1.62 29.54 -7.25
CA SER A 45 1.69 30.97 -7.48
C SER A 45 2.49 31.70 -6.39
N SER A 46 2.52 31.16 -5.16
CA SER A 46 3.22 31.72 -4.03
C SER A 46 4.25 30.76 -3.41
N TRP A 47 5.16 31.29 -2.59
CA TRP A 47 6.19 30.49 -1.92
C TRP A 47 5.59 29.53 -0.89
N SER A 48 4.53 29.97 -0.19
CA SER A 48 3.75 29.13 0.74
C SER A 48 3.01 28.00 0.01
N GLU A 49 2.52 28.26 -1.20
CA GLU A 49 1.93 27.23 -2.05
C GLU A 49 2.95 26.19 -2.54
N LYS A 50 4.18 26.62 -2.86
CA LYS A 50 5.27 25.70 -3.19
C LYS A 50 5.67 24.81 -2.02
N ALA A 51 5.71 25.35 -0.79
CA ALA A 51 5.96 24.55 0.41
C ALA A 51 4.89 23.46 0.62
N LEU A 52 3.67 23.69 0.15
CA LEU A 52 2.57 22.73 0.23
C LEU A 52 2.58 21.67 -0.88
N LEU A 53 3.46 21.77 -1.89
CA LEU A 53 3.55 20.79 -2.98
C LEU A 53 3.86 19.39 -2.46
N LEU A 54 4.92 19.26 -1.66
CA LEU A 54 5.34 17.98 -1.11
C LEU A 54 4.26 17.35 -0.22
N PRO A 55 3.73 18.01 0.83
CA PRO A 55 2.72 17.39 1.69
C PRO A 55 1.42 17.07 0.94
N LYS A 56 0.96 17.92 0.02
CA LYS A 56 -0.24 17.62 -0.79
C LYS A 56 -0.01 16.44 -1.73
N SER A 57 1.19 16.33 -2.32
CA SER A 57 1.55 15.20 -3.18
C SER A 57 1.64 13.90 -2.40
N LEU A 58 2.20 13.93 -1.19
CA LEU A 58 2.24 12.78 -0.29
C LEU A 58 0.83 12.33 0.10
N ILE A 59 -0.07 13.25 0.46
CA ILE A 59 -1.46 12.92 0.78
C ILE A 59 -2.15 12.31 -0.46
N ARG A 60 -1.95 12.89 -1.65
CA ARG A 60 -2.54 12.37 -2.89
C ARG A 60 -2.05 10.95 -3.19
N TRP A 61 -0.74 10.74 -3.03
CA TRP A 61 -0.13 9.43 -3.17
C TRP A 61 -0.70 8.42 -2.15
N GLN A 62 -0.85 8.80 -0.87
CA GLN A 62 -1.46 7.94 0.16
C GLN A 62 -2.89 7.53 -0.20
N VAL A 63 -3.70 8.45 -0.72
CA VAL A 63 -5.07 8.14 -1.19
C VAL A 63 -5.03 7.14 -2.35
N ASN A 64 -4.14 7.33 -3.32
CA ASN A 64 -3.99 6.40 -4.44
C ASN A 64 -3.42 5.03 -4.00
N TYR A 65 -2.54 5.01 -3.01
CA TYR A 65 -1.98 3.80 -2.41
C TYR A 65 -3.04 2.98 -1.68
N LEU A 66 -3.88 3.62 -0.85
CA LEU A 66 -4.91 2.93 -0.08
C LEU A 66 -6.01 2.31 -0.94
N LYS A 67 -6.17 2.72 -2.20
CA LYS A 67 -7.07 2.02 -3.16
C LYS A 67 -6.66 0.55 -3.38
N GLY A 68 -5.39 0.21 -3.19
CA GLY A 68 -4.91 -1.17 -3.27
C GLY A 68 -5.15 -2.01 -2.01
N ALA A 69 -5.42 -1.37 -0.87
CA ALA A 69 -5.56 -2.06 0.43
C ALA A 69 -6.65 -3.16 0.44
N PRO A 70 -7.83 -2.99 -0.20
CA PRO A 70 -8.83 -4.06 -0.26
C PRO A 70 -8.31 -5.34 -0.92
N VAL A 71 -7.48 -5.23 -1.97
CA VAL A 71 -6.91 -6.38 -2.66
C VAL A 71 -5.90 -7.10 -1.78
N ILE A 72 -5.03 -6.35 -1.10
CA ILE A 72 -4.06 -6.89 -0.13
C ILE A 72 -4.80 -7.66 0.97
N LEU A 73 -5.88 -7.08 1.52
CA LEU A 73 -6.68 -7.68 2.57
C LEU A 73 -7.31 -9.00 2.11
N VAL A 74 -7.93 -9.03 0.92
CA VAL A 74 -8.55 -10.24 0.37
C VAL A 74 -7.52 -11.34 0.18
N ILE A 75 -6.36 -11.04 -0.39
CA ILE A 75 -5.31 -12.04 -0.62
C ILE A 75 -4.72 -12.54 0.71
N ALA A 76 -4.50 -11.65 1.67
CA ALA A 76 -4.02 -12.00 3.01
C ALA A 76 -5.00 -12.93 3.74
N LEU A 77 -6.30 -12.62 3.70
CA LEU A 77 -7.34 -13.45 4.31
C LEU A 77 -7.49 -14.78 3.59
N TYR A 78 -7.42 -14.80 2.26
CA TYR A 78 -7.46 -16.03 1.48
C TYR A 78 -6.26 -16.93 1.80
N TYR A 79 -5.06 -16.36 1.89
CA TYR A 79 -3.87 -17.09 2.30
C TYR A 79 -4.01 -17.66 3.72
N ALA A 80 -4.42 -16.83 4.69
CA ALA A 80 -4.62 -17.27 6.07
C ALA A 80 -5.69 -18.36 6.19
N TRP A 81 -6.77 -18.27 5.40
CA TRP A 81 -7.78 -19.30 5.29
C TRP A 81 -7.22 -20.60 4.70
N SER A 82 -6.42 -20.52 3.64
CA SER A 82 -5.83 -21.69 2.96
C SER A 82 -4.81 -22.46 3.81
N VAL A 83 -4.07 -21.73 4.67
CA VAL A 83 -3.14 -22.32 5.65
C VAL A 83 -3.89 -22.84 6.88
N GLY A 84 -5.03 -22.23 7.20
CA GLY A 84 -5.80 -22.45 8.41
C GLY A 84 -5.47 -21.41 9.48
N PHE A 85 -6.47 -20.60 9.86
CA PHE A 85 -6.27 -19.52 10.84
C PHE A 85 -5.70 -20.00 12.18
N SER A 86 -5.99 -21.24 12.59
CA SER A 86 -5.46 -21.83 13.83
C SER A 86 -3.94 -21.95 13.85
N VAL A 87 -3.30 -22.14 12.69
CA VAL A 87 -1.83 -22.26 12.57
C VAL A 87 -1.13 -20.99 13.05
N PHE A 88 -1.76 -19.81 12.91
CA PHE A 88 -1.18 -18.55 13.34
C PHE A 88 -1.20 -18.34 14.86
N TRP A 89 -2.03 -19.10 15.58
CA TRP A 89 -2.25 -18.97 17.03
C TRP A 89 -1.60 -20.11 17.84
N ASP A 90 -1.00 -21.09 17.17
CA ASP A 90 -0.41 -22.28 17.79
C ASP A 90 1.03 -22.03 18.29
N LEU A 91 1.19 -20.98 19.11
CA LEU A 91 2.46 -20.39 19.58
C LEU A 91 3.29 -21.30 20.52
#